data_AF-A0AAE0QYY1-F1
#
_entry.id   AF-A0AAE0QYY1-F1
#
_cell.length_a   1.000
_cell.length_b   1.000
_cell.length_c   1.000
_cell.angle_alpha   90.00
_cell.angle_beta   90.00
_cell.angle_gamma   90.00
#
_symmetry.space_group_name_H-M   'P 1'
#
loop_
_entity.id
_entity.type
_entity.pdbx_description
1 polymer ?
#
loop_
_entity_poly.entity_id
_entity_poly.type
_entity_poly.pdbx_seq_one_letter_code
_entity_poly.pdbx_strand_id
1 'polypeptide(L)'
;MGFYEVYSHPVLIRYKASVCSRASVFVLVVYVLTYIPPLLITYRSQGFWLKQSSYEEQPVVRFQYEMLMIGVTSVSGDYIAWSTFSNFNTLLGDKLRIPTVSVRESDSNGDGKADRLSLQMSVPLNSAEQIYSIQLLLTFSYQLRRMSVVVMQSMVLVQSSSPVPVSQLFISGDLKLQQKEPLSHRGVHTQYNVSVIDSASPFANSYDLTTIIRKYQERNLTTYLWCPVPLWTVGQAANTPFQINAEIRYPVETITYPLHTVC
;
A
#
# COMPACT_ATOMS: atom_id res chain seq x y z
N MET A 1 -32.71 -70.32 30.23
CA MET A 1 -32.85 -70.99 28.92
C MET A 1 -32.31 -70.04 27.86
N GLY A 2 -31.16 -70.36 27.28
CA GLY A 2 -30.54 -69.55 26.22
C GLY A 2 -30.93 -70.13 24.86
N PHE A 3 -31.58 -69.32 24.02
CA PHE A 3 -31.82 -69.68 22.63
C PHE A 3 -30.60 -69.28 21.81
N TYR A 4 -30.13 -70.17 20.94
CA TYR A 4 -29.08 -69.87 19.97
C TYR A 4 -29.67 -69.94 18.56
N GLU A 5 -29.33 -68.96 17.73
CA GLU A 5 -29.82 -68.87 16.35
C GLU A 5 -29.07 -69.90 15.50
N VAL A 6 -29.80 -70.92 15.02
CA VAL A 6 -29.21 -72.04 14.25
C VAL A 6 -28.99 -71.65 12.78
N TYR A 7 -29.80 -70.73 12.26
CA TYR A 7 -29.72 -70.28 10.87
C TYR A 7 -30.46 -68.96 10.68
N SER A 8 -29.80 -67.97 10.09
CA SER A 8 -30.42 -66.72 9.65
C SER A 8 -30.00 -66.45 8.20
N HIS A 9 -30.95 -65.99 7.39
CA HIS A 9 -30.68 -65.50 6.05
C HIS A 9 -31.35 -64.13 5.87
N PRO A 10 -30.68 -63.16 5.23
CA PRO A 10 -31.27 -61.84 5.03
C PRO A 10 -32.37 -61.91 3.96
N VAL A 11 -33.61 -61.60 4.36
CA VAL A 11 -34.73 -61.41 3.42
C VAL A 11 -34.67 -59.99 2.87
N LEU A 12 -34.46 -59.87 1.56
CA LEU A 12 -34.32 -58.57 0.89
C LEU A 12 -35.68 -58.11 0.37
N ILE A 13 -36.36 -57.24 1.13
CA ILE A 13 -37.66 -56.68 0.75
C ILE A 13 -37.44 -55.52 -0.23
N ARG A 14 -37.88 -55.69 -1.48
CA ARG A 14 -37.81 -54.64 -2.52
C ARG A 14 -39.16 -53.94 -2.68
N TYR A 15 -39.24 -52.72 -2.19
CA TYR A 15 -40.39 -51.84 -2.43
C TYR A 15 -40.26 -51.21 -3.83
N LYS A 16 -41.23 -51.46 -4.71
CA LYS A 16 -41.28 -50.92 -6.07
C LYS A 16 -42.40 -49.89 -6.18
N ALA A 17 -42.10 -48.71 -6.71
CA ALA A 17 -43.09 -47.68 -7.03
C ALA A 17 -43.15 -47.46 -8.55
N SER A 18 -44.31 -47.06 -9.08
CA SER A 18 -44.43 -46.62 -10.47
C SER A 18 -43.82 -45.22 -10.65
N VAL A 19 -43.41 -44.90 -11.89
CA VAL A 19 -42.70 -43.65 -12.22
C VAL A 19 -43.54 -42.40 -11.92
N CYS A 20 -44.87 -42.50 -12.01
CA CYS A 20 -45.82 -41.41 -11.77
C CYS A 20 -46.68 -41.69 -10.52
N SER A 21 -46.05 -41.83 -9.35
CA SER A 21 -46.71 -42.05 -8.06
C SER A 21 -46.37 -40.95 -7.06
N ARG A 22 -47.20 -40.74 -6.04
CA ARG A 22 -46.89 -39.80 -4.94
C ARG A 22 -45.55 -40.13 -4.26
N ALA A 23 -45.18 -41.40 -4.21
CA ALA A 23 -43.89 -41.84 -3.67
C ALA A 23 -42.69 -41.40 -4.54
N SER A 24 -42.80 -41.44 -5.87
CA SER A 24 -41.72 -40.98 -6.76
C SER A 24 -41.57 -39.46 -6.73
N VAL A 25 -42.69 -38.72 -6.61
CA VAL A 25 -42.66 -37.26 -6.41
C VAL A 25 -41.99 -36.90 -5.08
N PHE A 26 -42.30 -37.60 -3.99
CA PHE A 26 -41.64 -37.38 -2.70
C PHE A 26 -40.12 -37.59 -2.79
N VAL A 27 -39.69 -38.69 -3.42
CA VAL A 27 -38.26 -38.96 -3.63
C VAL A 27 -37.59 -37.88 -4.48
N LEU A 28 -38.26 -37.39 -5.54
CA LEU A 28 -37.76 -36.29 -6.36
C LEU A 28 -37.61 -35.01 -5.54
N VAL A 29 -38.61 -34.65 -4.73
CA VAL A 29 -38.56 -33.48 -3.84
C VAL A 29 -37.42 -33.60 -2.83
N VAL A 30 -37.21 -34.78 -2.24
CA VAL A 30 -36.08 -35.04 -1.33
C VAL A 30 -34.75 -34.88 -2.05
N TYR A 31 -34.60 -35.43 -3.27
CA TYR A 31 -33.38 -35.23 -4.06
C TYR A 31 -33.12 -33.76 -4.37
N VAL A 32 -34.16 -33.02 -4.78
CA VAL A 32 -34.08 -31.57 -5.04
C VAL A 32 -33.64 -30.82 -3.78
N LEU A 33 -34.27 -31.08 -2.63
CA LEU A 33 -33.91 -30.47 -1.34
C LEU A 33 -32.55 -30.92 -0.81
N THR A 34 -32.04 -32.08 -1.23
CA THR A 34 -30.72 -32.55 -0.81
C THR A 34 -29.61 -31.89 -1.63
N TYR A 35 -29.82 -31.65 -2.93
CA TYR A 35 -28.76 -31.15 -3.81
C TYR A 35 -28.83 -29.65 -4.12
N ILE A 36 -30.04 -29.08 -4.30
CA ILE A 36 -30.17 -27.67 -4.70
C ILE A 36 -29.76 -26.70 -3.59
N PRO A 37 -30.18 -26.86 -2.31
CA PRO A 37 -29.82 -25.92 -1.27
C PRO A 37 -28.31 -25.86 -0.99
N PRO A 38 -27.57 -26.97 -0.83
CA PRO A 38 -26.11 -26.90 -0.68
C PRO A 38 -25.46 -26.20 -1.87
N LEU A 39 -25.84 -26.55 -3.11
CA LEU A 39 -25.32 -25.91 -4.33
C LEU A 39 -25.54 -24.39 -4.31
N LEU A 40 -26.75 -23.94 -3.98
CA LEU A 40 -27.11 -22.53 -3.96
C LEU A 40 -26.37 -21.77 -2.85
N ILE A 41 -26.20 -22.38 -1.67
CA ILE A 41 -25.40 -21.84 -0.58
C ILE A 41 -23.95 -21.64 -1.03
N THR A 42 -23.33 -22.67 -1.59
CA THR A 42 -21.94 -22.62 -2.06
C THR A 42 -21.72 -21.67 -3.25
N TYR A 43 -22.74 -21.51 -4.10
CA TYR A 43 -22.73 -20.53 -5.20
C TYR A 43 -22.84 -19.10 -4.66
N ARG A 44 -23.76 -18.84 -3.73
CA ARG A 44 -23.93 -17.54 -3.07
C ARG A 44 -22.73 -17.17 -2.21
N SER A 45 -22.09 -18.13 -1.57
CA SER A 45 -20.89 -17.91 -0.75
C SER A 45 -19.61 -17.74 -1.56
N GLN A 46 -19.67 -17.73 -2.90
CA GLN A 46 -18.54 -17.59 -3.82
C GLN A 46 -17.41 -18.63 -3.61
N GLY A 47 -17.72 -19.76 -2.96
CA GLY A 47 -16.70 -20.71 -2.50
C GLY A 47 -16.14 -21.61 -3.60
N PHE A 48 -16.86 -21.78 -4.72
CA PHE A 48 -16.49 -22.77 -5.72
C PHE A 48 -15.30 -22.39 -6.62
N TRP A 49 -14.95 -21.10 -6.75
CA TRP A 49 -13.89 -20.62 -7.65
C TRP A 49 -13.08 -19.47 -7.03
N LEU A 50 -12.61 -19.63 -5.79
CA LEU A 50 -11.74 -18.64 -5.16
C LEU A 50 -10.38 -18.63 -5.87
N LYS A 51 -10.09 -17.57 -6.64
CA LYS A 51 -8.81 -17.42 -7.37
C LYS A 51 -7.72 -16.74 -6.55
N GLN A 52 -8.11 -15.99 -5.53
CA GLN A 52 -7.21 -15.17 -4.71
C GLN A 52 -7.62 -15.25 -3.24
N SER A 53 -6.64 -15.10 -2.37
CA SER A 53 -6.82 -15.02 -0.92
C SER A 53 -6.10 -13.78 -0.40
N SER A 54 -6.72 -13.07 0.54
CA SER A 54 -6.19 -11.84 1.10
C SER A 54 -5.81 -12.05 2.56
N TYR A 55 -4.65 -11.53 2.96
CA TYR A 55 -4.18 -11.58 4.35
C TYR A 55 -3.78 -10.18 4.80
N GLU A 56 -4.08 -9.89 6.05
CA GLU A 56 -3.67 -8.64 6.69
C GLU A 56 -2.25 -8.79 7.25
N GLU A 57 -1.39 -7.81 7.02
CA GLU A 57 -0.04 -7.78 7.56
C GLU A 57 0.38 -6.34 7.83
N GLN A 58 0.97 -6.09 9.01
CA GLN A 58 1.65 -4.82 9.26
C GLN A 58 3.08 -4.89 8.72
N PRO A 59 3.43 -4.08 7.70
CA PRO A 59 4.75 -4.06 7.12
C PRO A 59 5.79 -3.52 8.09
N VAL A 60 7.04 -3.96 7.93
CA VAL A 60 8.18 -3.31 8.59
C VAL A 60 8.68 -2.21 7.66
N VAL A 61 8.37 -0.96 8.01
CA VAL A 61 8.78 0.22 7.25
C VAL A 61 9.90 0.91 8.01
N ARG A 62 10.94 1.35 7.29
CA ARG A 62 12.00 2.19 7.81
C ARG A 62 12.27 3.33 6.87
N PHE A 63 12.28 4.55 7.38
CA PHE A 63 12.68 5.71 6.61
C PHE A 63 14.17 5.66 6.26
N GLN A 64 14.52 5.84 4.99
CA GLN A 64 15.93 5.76 4.55
C GLN A 64 16.68 7.09 4.67
N TYR A 65 16.02 8.13 5.19
CA TYR A 65 16.56 9.49 5.24
C TYR A 65 16.94 10.06 3.88
N GLU A 66 16.34 9.55 2.80
CA GLU A 66 16.49 10.15 1.48
C GLU A 66 15.23 10.95 1.15
N MET A 67 15.45 12.22 0.82
CA MET A 67 14.39 13.18 0.57
C MET A 67 14.76 14.06 -0.61
N LEU A 68 13.75 14.43 -1.39
CA LEU A 68 13.86 15.43 -2.43
C LEU A 68 12.63 16.33 -2.34
N MET A 69 12.87 17.63 -2.25
CA MET A 69 11.86 18.67 -2.15
C MET A 69 12.02 19.65 -3.31
N ILE A 70 10.91 19.98 -3.95
CA ILE A 70 10.81 21.06 -4.94
C ILE A 70 9.63 21.93 -4.54
N GLY A 71 9.88 23.22 -4.34
CA GLY A 71 8.87 24.23 -4.07
C GLY A 71 8.79 25.22 -5.22
N VAL A 72 7.61 25.45 -5.79
CA VAL A 72 7.41 26.47 -6.82
C VAL A 72 7.16 27.80 -6.15
N THR A 73 7.97 28.81 -6.49
CA THR A 73 7.97 30.11 -5.81
C THR A 73 7.24 31.22 -6.55
N SER A 74 7.03 31.06 -7.85
CA SER A 74 6.35 32.08 -8.65
C SER A 74 5.44 31.47 -9.71
N VAL A 75 4.48 32.27 -10.17
CA VAL A 75 3.63 31.92 -11.31
C VAL A 75 4.42 31.91 -12.63
N SER A 76 5.59 32.57 -12.66
CA SER A 76 6.52 32.55 -13.80
C SER A 76 7.34 31.26 -13.92
N GLY A 77 7.22 30.34 -12.95
CA GLY A 77 7.89 29.04 -12.97
C GLY A 77 9.25 29.00 -12.26
N ASP A 78 9.55 29.99 -11.41
CA ASP A 78 10.69 29.86 -10.50
C ASP A 78 10.41 28.81 -9.44
N TYR A 79 11.46 28.12 -9.05
CA TYR A 79 11.40 27.05 -8.08
C TYR A 79 12.64 27.07 -7.20
N ILE A 80 12.46 26.61 -5.97
CA ILE A 80 13.50 26.23 -5.04
C ILE A 80 13.50 24.73 -4.93
N ALA A 81 14.67 24.14 -4.68
CA ALA A 81 14.76 22.72 -4.45
C ALA A 81 15.84 22.39 -3.43
N TRP A 82 15.70 21.22 -2.83
CA TRP A 82 16.67 20.66 -1.93
C TRP A 82 16.53 19.15 -1.90
N SER A 83 17.65 18.45 -1.74
CA SER A 83 17.63 17.02 -1.51
C SER A 83 18.70 16.61 -0.52
N THR A 84 18.63 15.36 -0.08
CA THR A 84 19.72 14.70 0.64
C THR A 84 20.83 14.21 -0.29
N PHE A 85 20.62 14.24 -1.61
CA PHE A 85 21.60 13.82 -2.61
C PHE A 85 22.56 14.96 -2.96
N SER A 86 23.85 14.76 -2.69
CA SER A 86 24.88 15.79 -2.93
C SER A 86 24.97 16.22 -4.39
N ASN A 87 24.95 15.26 -5.32
CA ASN A 87 25.05 15.52 -6.75
C ASN A 87 23.88 16.37 -7.26
N PHE A 88 22.65 16.07 -6.83
CA PHE A 88 21.50 16.91 -7.16
C PHE A 88 21.65 18.33 -6.63
N ASN A 89 22.09 18.49 -5.38
CA ASN A 89 22.30 19.81 -4.78
C ASN A 89 23.37 20.64 -5.53
N THR A 90 24.41 19.99 -6.07
CA THR A 90 25.41 20.69 -6.90
C THR A 90 24.85 21.16 -8.24
N LEU A 91 23.87 20.45 -8.80
CA LEU A 91 23.21 20.82 -10.06
C LEU A 91 22.22 21.99 -9.90
N LEU A 92 21.71 22.22 -8.69
CA LEU A 92 20.72 23.27 -8.40
C LEU A 92 21.30 24.69 -8.37
N GLY A 93 22.59 24.85 -8.06
CA GLY A 93 23.25 26.16 -7.97
C GLY A 93 22.48 27.15 -7.08
N ASP A 94 22.09 28.29 -7.65
CA ASP A 94 21.44 29.40 -6.95
C ASP A 94 20.01 29.09 -6.43
N LYS A 95 19.37 28.03 -6.97
CA LYS A 95 18.03 27.57 -6.59
C LYS A 95 18.01 26.66 -5.36
N LEU A 96 19.19 26.36 -4.80
CA LEU A 96 19.33 25.55 -3.60
C LEU A 96 18.90 26.35 -2.36
N ARG A 97 18.03 25.76 -1.53
CA ARG A 97 17.66 26.28 -0.21
C ARG A 97 17.78 25.15 0.81
N ILE A 98 18.73 25.25 1.73
CA ILE A 98 18.98 24.18 2.71
C ILE A 98 18.01 24.33 3.89
N PRO A 99 17.06 23.40 4.10
CA PRO A 99 16.15 23.44 5.22
C PRO A 99 16.76 22.80 6.47
N THR A 100 16.20 23.14 7.63
CA THR A 100 16.38 22.36 8.86
C THR A 100 15.38 21.23 8.88
N VAL A 101 15.84 19.98 9.03
CA VAL A 101 14.98 18.79 9.03
C VAL A 101 15.08 18.05 10.36
N SER A 102 13.93 17.71 10.92
CA SER A 102 13.78 16.87 12.11
C SER A 102 12.90 15.68 11.77
N VAL A 103 13.36 14.49 12.12
CA VAL A 103 12.69 13.22 11.82
C VAL A 103 12.56 12.42 13.10
N ARG A 104 11.38 11.86 13.35
CA ARG A 104 11.13 10.95 14.46
C ARG A 104 10.25 9.80 13.99
N GLU A 105 10.75 8.58 14.11
CA GLU A 105 9.92 7.37 14.03
C GLU A 105 9.46 7.00 15.44
N SER A 106 8.18 6.67 15.58
CA SER A 106 7.58 6.27 16.86
C SER A 106 6.89 4.92 16.72
N ASP A 107 7.09 4.10 17.75
CA ASP A 107 6.39 2.84 17.98
C ASP A 107 5.41 3.11 19.14
N SER A 108 4.12 3.11 18.84
CA SER A 108 3.07 3.44 19.81
C SER A 108 2.57 2.22 20.56
N ASN A 109 2.71 1.02 20.00
CA ASN A 109 2.21 -0.23 20.56
C ASN A 109 3.32 -1.07 21.25
N GLY A 110 4.59 -0.72 21.05
CA GLY A 110 5.76 -1.37 21.65
C GLY A 110 6.12 -2.71 21.02
N ASP A 111 5.70 -2.98 19.78
CA ASP A 111 5.93 -4.26 19.09
C ASP A 111 7.28 -4.34 18.36
N GLY A 112 8.07 -3.26 18.39
CA GLY A 112 9.38 -3.17 17.74
C GLY A 112 9.31 -2.78 16.26
N LYS A 113 8.13 -2.49 15.72
CA LYS A 113 7.93 -1.89 14.40
C LYS A 113 7.58 -0.40 14.57
N ALA A 114 8.04 0.43 13.64
CA ALA A 114 7.59 1.80 13.61
C ALA A 114 6.10 1.83 13.20
N ASP A 115 5.31 2.67 13.86
CA ASP A 115 3.89 2.91 13.54
C ASP A 115 3.69 4.25 12.83
N ARG A 116 4.55 5.24 13.12
CA ARG A 116 4.41 6.60 12.61
C ARG A 116 5.76 7.29 12.41
N LEU A 117 5.89 7.97 11.28
CA LEU A 117 6.92 8.95 10.98
C LEU A 117 6.38 10.37 11.19
N SER A 118 7.06 11.14 12.03
CA SER A 118 6.89 12.58 12.15
C SER A 118 8.09 13.28 11.51
N LEU A 119 7.84 13.94 10.38
CA LEU A 119 8.81 14.74 9.65
C LEU A 119 8.44 16.22 9.82
N GLN A 120 9.40 17.01 10.30
CA GLN A 120 9.29 18.46 10.34
C GLN A 120 10.43 19.07 9.54
N MET A 121 10.10 19.93 8.59
CA MET A 121 11.08 20.60 7.73
C MET A 121 10.79 22.08 7.71
N SER A 122 11.81 22.90 7.94
CA SER A 122 11.72 24.37 7.89
C SER A 122 12.65 24.89 6.82
N VAL A 123 12.06 25.40 5.73
CA VAL A 123 12.74 25.89 4.54
C VAL A 123 12.94 27.40 4.67
N PRO A 124 14.18 27.91 4.68
CA PRO A 124 14.42 29.35 4.70
C PRO A 124 14.00 29.96 3.37
N LEU A 125 13.17 31.01 3.43
CA LEU A 125 12.74 31.79 2.27
C LEU A 125 13.33 33.19 2.33
N ASN A 126 13.63 33.76 1.16
CA ASN A 126 13.95 35.17 1.06
C ASN A 126 12.70 36.04 1.22
N SER A 127 12.87 37.33 1.54
CA SER A 127 11.77 38.27 1.79
C SER A 127 10.80 38.46 0.62
N ALA A 128 11.24 38.18 -0.61
CA ALA A 128 10.43 38.24 -1.83
C ALA A 128 9.92 36.87 -2.31
N GLU A 129 10.38 35.77 -1.71
CA GLU A 129 10.00 34.41 -2.11
C GLU A 129 8.75 33.95 -1.37
N GLN A 130 7.78 33.46 -2.12
CA GLN A 130 6.53 32.87 -1.63
C GLN A 130 6.44 31.45 -2.14
N ILE A 131 5.71 30.54 -1.49
CA ILE A 131 5.52 29.17 -1.99
C ILE A 131 4.06 28.97 -2.39
N TYR A 132 3.86 28.44 -3.60
CA TYR A 132 2.56 28.09 -4.14
C TYR A 132 2.32 26.59 -4.21
N SER A 133 3.34 25.81 -4.54
CA SER A 133 3.22 24.35 -4.62
C SER A 133 4.47 23.66 -4.15
N ILE A 134 4.28 22.44 -3.64
CA ILE A 134 5.36 21.61 -3.12
C ILE A 134 5.22 20.21 -3.69
N GLN A 135 6.36 19.67 -4.07
CA GLN A 135 6.58 18.27 -4.36
C GLN A 135 7.61 17.76 -3.38
N LEU A 136 7.21 16.83 -2.52
CA LEU A 136 8.06 16.18 -1.55
C LEU A 136 8.11 14.69 -1.84
N LEU A 137 9.30 14.19 -2.14
CA LEU A 137 9.58 12.79 -2.38
C LEU A 137 10.35 12.24 -1.18
N LEU A 138 9.84 11.15 -0.61
CA LEU A 138 10.40 10.44 0.53
C LEU A 138 10.63 8.98 0.15
N THR A 139 11.76 8.40 0.53
CA THR A 139 12.04 6.97 0.31
C THR A 139 12.01 6.16 1.60
N PHE A 140 11.56 4.91 1.49
CA PHE A 140 11.41 3.98 2.60
C PHE A 140 11.95 2.60 2.22
N SER A 141 12.51 1.89 3.19
CA SER A 141 12.68 0.44 3.11
C SER A 141 11.39 -0.20 3.58
N TYR A 142 10.80 -1.05 2.74
CA TYR A 142 9.51 -1.70 3.00
C TYR A 142 9.69 -3.21 2.98
N GLN A 143 9.32 -3.87 4.08
CA GLN A 143 9.47 -5.32 4.22
C GLN A 143 8.16 -6.00 4.64
N LEU A 144 7.85 -7.11 3.95
CA LEU A 144 6.77 -8.04 4.29
C LEU A 144 7.40 -9.40 4.60
N ARG A 145 6.84 -10.13 5.56
CA ARG A 145 7.40 -11.41 6.05
C ARG A 145 6.35 -12.49 6.34
N ARG A 146 5.05 -12.19 6.38
CA ARG A 146 4.02 -13.14 6.88
C ARG A 146 3.85 -14.37 5.99
N MET A 147 3.55 -14.18 4.71
CA MET A 147 3.41 -15.29 3.75
C MET A 147 4.60 -15.41 2.81
N SER A 148 5.03 -14.27 2.26
CA SER A 148 6.13 -14.15 1.31
C SER A 148 7.06 -13.05 1.79
N VAL A 149 8.36 -13.27 1.68
CA VAL A 149 9.35 -12.29 2.13
C VAL A 149 9.56 -11.31 0.99
N VAL A 150 9.05 -10.09 1.13
CA VAL A 150 9.26 -9.01 0.16
C VAL A 150 10.17 -7.99 0.79
N VAL A 151 11.25 -7.63 0.10
CA VAL A 151 12.11 -6.51 0.47
C VAL A 151 12.17 -5.58 -0.72
N MET A 152 11.70 -4.34 -0.52
CA MET A 152 11.72 -3.33 -1.56
C MET A 152 12.06 -1.95 -1.02
N GLN A 153 12.62 -1.12 -1.87
CA GLN A 153 12.67 0.31 -1.64
C GLN A 153 11.41 0.95 -2.21
N SER A 154 10.60 1.48 -1.32
CA SER A 154 9.38 2.19 -1.67
C SER A 154 9.60 3.70 -1.61
N MET A 155 8.65 4.42 -2.19
CA MET A 155 8.68 5.87 -2.31
C MET A 155 7.28 6.42 -2.08
N VAL A 156 7.22 7.61 -1.51
CA VAL A 156 6.04 8.45 -1.45
C VAL A 156 6.35 9.75 -2.17
N LEU A 157 5.45 10.15 -3.06
CA LEU A 157 5.42 11.50 -3.62
C LEU A 157 4.21 12.23 -3.05
N VAL A 158 4.45 13.33 -2.36
CA VAL A 158 3.41 14.27 -1.94
C VAL A 158 3.48 15.48 -2.85
N GLN A 159 2.43 15.68 -3.64
CA GLN A 159 2.26 16.87 -4.45
C GLN A 159 1.03 17.61 -3.97
N SER A 160 1.21 18.86 -3.59
CA SER A 160 0.10 19.73 -3.23
C SER A 160 0.37 21.13 -3.76
N SER A 161 -0.69 21.78 -4.23
CA SER A 161 -0.65 23.13 -4.73
C SER A 161 -1.76 23.96 -4.09
N SER A 162 -1.46 25.24 -3.89
CA SER A 162 -2.37 26.26 -3.40
C SER A 162 -2.35 27.45 -4.37
N PRO A 163 -3.50 28.07 -4.66
CA PRO A 163 -3.56 29.28 -5.46
C PRO A 163 -3.04 30.52 -4.71
N VAL A 164 -2.91 30.43 -3.38
CA VAL A 164 -2.49 31.53 -2.49
C VAL A 164 -1.15 31.17 -1.84
N PRO A 165 -0.24 32.14 -1.63
CA PRO A 165 0.99 31.95 -0.86
C PRO A 165 0.71 31.36 0.53
N VAL A 166 1.48 30.34 0.90
CA VAL A 166 1.27 29.62 2.17
C VAL A 166 2.52 29.70 3.04
N SER A 167 2.35 29.71 4.36
CA SER A 167 3.46 29.69 5.33
C SER A 167 3.75 28.29 5.87
N GLN A 168 2.73 27.43 5.95
CA GLN A 168 2.90 26.07 6.44
C GLN A 168 2.00 25.06 5.72
N LEU A 169 2.57 23.88 5.46
CA LEU A 169 1.92 22.68 4.93
C LEU A 169 1.88 21.60 6.00
N PHE A 170 0.68 21.15 6.36
CA PHE A 170 0.47 20.00 7.23
C PHE A 170 -0.14 18.84 6.42
N ILE A 171 0.54 17.71 6.44
CA ILE A 171 0.14 16.48 5.77
C ILE A 171 0.00 15.41 6.84
N SER A 172 -1.15 14.74 6.90
CA SER A 172 -1.37 13.60 7.77
C SER A 172 -2.06 12.50 6.98
N GLY A 173 -1.35 11.39 6.77
CA GLY A 173 -1.81 10.32 5.89
C GLY A 173 -1.25 8.95 6.25
N ASP A 174 -1.76 7.96 5.56
CA ASP A 174 -1.38 6.56 5.75
C ASP A 174 -0.55 6.09 4.55
N LEU A 175 0.56 5.40 4.82
CA LEU A 175 1.36 4.75 3.79
C LEU A 175 0.66 3.47 3.34
N LYS A 176 0.08 3.50 2.13
CA LYS A 176 -0.66 2.37 1.56
C LYS A 176 0.17 1.62 0.52
N LEU A 177 0.04 0.30 0.52
CA LEU A 177 0.62 -0.57 -0.50
C LEU A 177 -0.36 -0.69 -1.67
N GLN A 178 0.10 -0.38 -2.86
CA GLN A 178 -0.61 -0.62 -4.11
C GLN A 178 -0.01 -1.83 -4.81
N GLN A 179 -0.86 -2.82 -5.03
CA GLN A 179 -0.52 -4.08 -5.67
C GLN A 179 -1.25 -4.18 -7.01
N LYS A 180 -0.50 -4.27 -8.11
CA LYS A 180 -1.08 -4.50 -9.44
C LYS A 180 -1.37 -5.98 -9.71
N GLU A 181 -0.48 -6.83 -9.22
CA GLU A 181 -0.57 -8.28 -9.39
C GLU A 181 -0.47 -9.00 -8.04
N PRO A 182 -1.24 -10.08 -7.82
CA PRO A 182 -1.14 -10.89 -6.62
C PRO A 182 0.29 -11.38 -6.37
N LEU A 183 0.75 -11.29 -5.12
CA LEU A 183 2.08 -11.69 -4.71
C LEU A 183 2.11 -13.21 -4.63
N SER A 184 3.20 -13.85 -5.03
CA SER A 184 3.29 -15.30 -4.83
C SER A 184 3.22 -15.64 -3.34
N HIS A 185 2.47 -16.68 -3.00
CA HIS A 185 2.22 -17.10 -1.60
C HIS A 185 3.49 -17.57 -0.86
N ARG A 186 4.60 -17.81 -1.57
CA ARG A 186 5.91 -18.21 -1.06
C ARG A 186 7.02 -17.56 -1.87
N GLY A 187 8.20 -17.47 -1.26
CA GLY A 187 9.43 -17.02 -1.90
C GLY A 187 10.02 -15.77 -1.25
N VAL A 188 11.18 -15.38 -1.76
CA VAL A 188 11.86 -14.14 -1.39
C VAL A 188 11.88 -13.24 -2.63
N HIS A 189 11.26 -12.07 -2.52
CA HIS A 189 11.16 -11.08 -3.59
C HIS A 189 12.00 -9.86 -3.24
N THR A 190 13.16 -9.76 -3.89
CA THR A 190 14.12 -8.65 -3.73
C THR A 190 14.31 -7.86 -5.01
N GLN A 191 13.49 -8.12 -6.04
CA GLN A 191 13.58 -7.44 -7.34
C GLN A 191 13.48 -5.91 -7.26
N TYR A 192 12.78 -5.40 -6.24
CA TYR A 192 12.60 -3.97 -6.00
C TYR A 192 13.48 -3.46 -4.86
N ASN A 193 14.45 -4.25 -4.39
CA ASN A 193 15.46 -3.83 -3.42
C ASN A 193 16.62 -3.09 -4.12
N VAL A 194 16.26 -2.08 -4.90
CA VAL A 194 17.17 -1.22 -5.65
C VAL A 194 16.75 0.22 -5.41
N SER A 195 17.73 1.13 -5.37
CA SER A 195 17.46 2.54 -5.13
C SER A 195 16.50 3.10 -6.18
N VAL A 196 15.48 3.81 -5.70
CA VAL A 196 14.50 4.46 -6.58
C VAL A 196 15.14 5.66 -7.30
N ILE A 197 16.06 6.33 -6.61
CA ILE A 197 16.86 7.45 -7.11
C ILE A 197 18.32 7.01 -7.15
N ASP A 198 18.99 7.28 -8.26
CA ASP A 198 20.42 7.03 -8.39
C ASP A 198 21.21 8.20 -7.78
N SER A 199 21.57 8.06 -6.50
CA SER A 199 22.32 9.07 -5.77
C SER A 199 23.73 9.29 -6.30
N ALA A 200 24.32 8.32 -6.98
CA ALA A 200 25.69 8.36 -7.48
C ALA A 200 25.79 9.01 -8.88
N SER A 201 24.68 9.10 -9.61
CA SER A 201 24.68 9.64 -10.96
C SER A 201 24.98 11.16 -10.97
N PRO A 202 25.90 11.62 -11.83
CA PRO A 202 26.16 13.05 -11.99
C PRO A 202 25.18 13.74 -12.96
N PHE A 203 24.30 12.99 -13.62
CA PHE A 203 23.46 13.51 -14.69
C PHE A 203 22.12 14.02 -14.16
N ALA A 204 21.71 15.23 -14.57
CA ALA A 204 20.42 15.82 -14.20
C ALA A 204 19.21 14.94 -14.55
N ASN A 205 19.29 14.17 -15.64
CA ASN A 205 18.23 13.25 -16.08
C ASN A 205 17.95 12.12 -15.07
N SER A 206 18.91 11.77 -14.21
CA SER A 206 18.71 10.75 -13.17
C SER A 206 17.82 11.25 -12.03
N TYR A 207 17.71 12.57 -11.86
CA TYR A 207 16.93 13.24 -10.82
C TYR A 207 15.62 13.83 -11.35
N ASP A 208 15.31 13.67 -12.64
CA ASP A 208 14.03 14.10 -13.19
C ASP A 208 12.90 13.25 -12.59
N LEU A 209 12.01 13.91 -11.84
CA LEU A 209 10.85 13.30 -11.21
C LEU A 209 9.99 12.53 -12.20
N THR A 210 9.89 13.00 -13.44
CA THR A 210 9.09 12.34 -14.49
C THR A 210 9.63 10.94 -14.77
N THR A 211 10.95 10.80 -14.89
CA THR A 211 11.59 9.50 -15.14
C THR A 211 11.52 8.59 -13.93
N ILE A 212 11.69 9.15 -12.72
CA ILE A 212 11.64 8.42 -11.46
C ILE A 212 10.24 7.84 -11.23
N ILE A 213 9.20 8.68 -11.35
CA ILE A 213 7.80 8.28 -11.17
C ILE A 213 7.44 7.23 -12.22
N ARG A 214 7.82 7.42 -13.49
CA ARG A 214 7.56 6.43 -14.54
C ARG A 214 8.13 5.06 -14.20
N LYS A 215 9.43 4.99 -13.87
CA LYS A 215 10.10 3.73 -13.47
C LYS A 215 9.48 3.10 -12.23
N TYR A 216 9.06 3.92 -11.26
CA TYR A 216 8.43 3.43 -10.04
C TYR A 216 7.04 2.88 -10.32
N GLN A 217 6.24 3.58 -11.11
CA GLN A 217 4.89 3.17 -11.48
C GLN A 217 4.87 1.97 -12.42
N GLU A 218 5.96 1.61 -13.10
CA GLU A 218 6.06 0.36 -13.86
C GLU A 218 6.12 -0.90 -12.96
N ARG A 219 6.47 -0.74 -11.67
CA ARG A 219 6.54 -1.86 -10.72
C ARG A 219 5.15 -2.44 -10.44
N ASN A 220 5.12 -3.73 -10.10
CA ASN A 220 3.89 -4.42 -9.69
C ASN A 220 3.50 -4.11 -8.23
N LEU A 221 4.49 -3.71 -7.42
CA LEU A 221 4.32 -3.26 -6.04
C LEU A 221 4.84 -1.83 -5.92
N THR A 222 3.96 -0.95 -5.49
CA THR A 222 4.27 0.45 -5.20
C THR A 222 3.62 0.85 -3.88
N THR A 223 4.08 1.96 -3.31
CA THR A 223 3.41 2.61 -2.18
C THR A 223 2.97 4.00 -2.58
N TYR A 224 1.88 4.46 -1.98
CA TYR A 224 1.41 5.83 -2.10
C TYR A 224 0.96 6.34 -0.73
N LEU A 225 0.91 7.66 -0.58
CA LEU A 225 0.37 8.27 0.63
C LEU A 225 -1.12 8.55 0.43
N TRP A 226 -1.94 7.93 1.26
CA TRP A 226 -3.35 8.26 1.37
C TRP A 226 -3.52 9.41 2.36
N CYS A 227 -3.69 10.63 1.84
CA CYS A 227 -3.93 11.84 2.63
C CYS A 227 -5.17 12.56 2.11
N PRO A 228 -6.35 12.40 2.76
CA PRO A 228 -7.61 12.94 2.23
C PRO A 228 -7.68 14.47 2.33
N VAL A 229 -7.04 15.09 3.32
CA VAL A 229 -7.12 16.54 3.56
C VAL A 229 -5.74 17.10 3.90
N PRO A 230 -4.92 17.48 2.89
CA PRO A 230 -3.74 18.30 3.15
C PRO A 230 -4.18 19.69 3.63
N LEU A 231 -3.58 20.17 4.71
CA LEU A 231 -3.93 21.45 5.31
C LEU A 231 -2.88 22.50 4.99
N TRP A 232 -3.34 23.59 4.39
CA TRP A 232 -2.54 24.78 4.09
C TRP A 232 -2.91 25.87 5.07
N THR A 233 -1.89 26.44 5.72
CA THR A 233 -2.09 27.53 6.69
C THR A 233 -1.49 28.81 6.15
N VAL A 234 -2.35 29.83 6.02
CA VAL A 234 -2.00 31.15 5.51
C VAL A 234 -1.62 32.05 6.69
N GLY A 235 -0.67 32.96 6.48
CA GLY A 235 -0.21 33.88 7.52
C GLY A 235 1.32 33.93 7.57
N GLN A 236 1.94 34.33 6.47
CA GLN A 236 3.39 34.47 6.39
C GLN A 236 3.81 35.82 6.99
N ALA A 237 4.55 35.79 8.10
CA ALA A 237 5.28 36.97 8.54
C ALA A 237 6.56 37.11 7.71
N ALA A 238 6.99 38.34 7.43
CA ALA A 238 8.22 38.59 6.67
C ALA A 238 9.42 37.88 7.34
N ASN A 239 10.30 37.26 6.55
CA ASN A 239 11.46 36.48 7.02
C ASN A 239 11.16 35.23 7.85
N THR A 240 9.93 34.72 7.87
CA THR A 240 9.65 33.42 8.49
C THR A 240 9.93 32.27 7.52
N PRO A 241 10.57 31.18 7.98
CA PRO A 241 10.78 30.01 7.15
C PRO A 241 9.44 29.31 6.90
N PHE A 242 9.35 28.67 5.74
CA PHE A 242 8.20 27.86 5.40
C PHE A 242 8.27 26.50 6.09
N GLN A 243 7.18 26.08 6.75
CA GLN A 243 7.16 24.84 7.53
C GLN A 243 6.38 23.72 6.83
N ILE A 244 6.99 22.55 6.74
CA ILE A 244 6.36 21.30 6.30
C ILE A 244 6.31 20.36 7.48
N ASN A 245 5.10 20.00 7.89
CA ASN A 245 4.86 19.01 8.93
C ASN A 245 4.15 17.82 8.26
N ALA A 246 4.85 16.69 8.14
CA ALA A 246 4.30 15.47 7.57
C ALA A 246 4.25 14.37 8.63
N GLU A 247 3.04 13.87 8.87
CA GLU A 247 2.76 12.71 9.70
C GLU A 247 2.33 11.55 8.80
N ILE A 248 3.18 10.53 8.70
CA ILE A 248 2.90 9.34 7.90
C ILE A 248 2.73 8.15 8.84
N ARG A 249 1.55 7.53 8.81
CA ARG A 249 1.25 6.32 9.58
C ARG A 249 1.53 5.07 8.76
N TYR A 250 1.92 4.00 9.44
CA TYR A 250 2.21 2.68 8.86
C TYR A 250 1.11 1.71 9.28
N PRO A 251 -0.06 1.73 8.61
CA PRO A 251 -1.17 0.86 8.95
C PRO A 251 -0.91 -0.61 8.60
N VAL A 252 -1.82 -1.47 9.07
CA VAL A 252 -1.95 -2.84 8.56
C VAL A 252 -2.45 -2.78 7.11
N GLU A 253 -1.83 -3.57 6.24
CA GLU A 253 -2.15 -3.65 4.82
C GLU A 253 -2.79 -5.00 4.48
N THR A 254 -3.77 -4.99 3.58
CA THR A 254 -4.39 -6.21 3.05
C THR A 254 -3.67 -6.62 1.76
N ILE A 255 -2.95 -7.74 1.81
CA ILE A 255 -2.15 -8.24 0.70
C ILE A 255 -2.86 -9.40 0.02
N THR A 256 -2.93 -9.36 -1.32
CA THR A 256 -3.56 -10.41 -2.12
C THR A 256 -2.53 -11.41 -2.64
N TYR A 257 -2.89 -12.69 -2.59
CA TYR A 257 -2.10 -13.82 -3.08
C TYR A 257 -2.94 -14.69 -4.02
N PRO A 258 -2.37 -15.27 -5.09
CA PRO A 258 -3.07 -16.20 -5.94
C PRO A 258 -3.26 -17.52 -5.18
N LEU A 259 -4.46 -18.08 -5.24
CA LEU A 259 -4.71 -19.44 -4.81
C LEU A 259 -4.25 -20.37 -5.94
N HIS A 260 -3.20 -21.13 -5.69
CA HIS A 260 -2.83 -22.22 -6.59
C HIS A 260 -3.94 -23.27 -6.50
N THR A 261 -4.82 -23.31 -7.49
CA THR A 261 -5.59 -24.51 -7.80
C THR A 261 -4.59 -25.53 -8.32
N VAL A 262 -4.04 -26.36 -7.44
CA VAL A 262 -3.50 -27.65 -7.86
C VAL A 262 -4.72 -28.49 -8.21
N CYS A 263 -5.12 -28.43 -9.48
CA CYS A 263 -5.96 -29.45 -10.09
C CYS A 263 -5.05 -30.52 -10.69
#